data_AF-A0A359IE14-F1
#
_entry.id   AF-A0A359IE14-F1
#
_cell.length_a   1.000
_cell.length_b   1.000
_cell.length_c   1.000
_cell.angle_alpha   90.00
_cell.angle_beta   90.00
_cell.angle_gamma   90.00
#
_symmetry.space_group_name_H-M   'P 1'
#
loop_
_entity.id
_entity.type
_entity.pdbx_description
1 polymer ?
#
loop_
_entity_poly.entity_id
_entity_poly.type
_entity_poly.pdbx_seq_one_letter_code
_entity_poly.pdbx_strand_id
1 'polypeptide(L)'
;MFQNVSSWLMFGLFFLIITLFLGLADFLLRLFRVHPHTTRRIVHILVGILVCFSPIFFQHSLPVATLAGVFILVNSFGIRYGLLKGIHETDRVSYGTVYFPISFLILVLWFWDKDPAILLTAMLIMTFGDPVASWVGESRKHPVSFKIWSDKKSLQGSMAMFVTSFLVAVTGMYFFRRFFGPEIPWNTAVLFGFFTAVYAAASETISHEGTDNLMVPLGSAVILDFLYTGSPAMQHQLMLWMILTAGIAWLAWKAKTLSLSGAVGAWLLGTVVFGIGGLEWMFPMIFFFV
;
A
#
# COMPACT_ATOMS: atom_id res chain seq x y z
N MET A 1 9.27 -17.32 19.45
CA MET A 1 8.38 -18.32 20.11
C MET A 1 8.13 -19.59 19.27
N PHE A 2 8.61 -19.70 18.02
CA PHE A 2 8.44 -20.92 17.17
C PHE A 2 9.76 -21.46 16.57
N GLN A 3 10.89 -21.34 17.28
CA GLN A 3 12.21 -21.67 16.70
C GLN A 3 12.43 -23.15 16.35
N ASN A 4 11.55 -24.06 16.79
CA ASN A 4 11.70 -25.51 16.57
C ASN A 4 10.70 -26.10 15.56
N VAL A 5 9.84 -25.29 14.94
CA VAL A 5 8.87 -25.77 13.95
C VAL A 5 9.46 -25.58 12.55
N SER A 6 9.43 -26.63 11.71
CA SER A 6 9.85 -26.52 10.31
C SER A 6 9.10 -25.38 9.62
N SER A 7 9.84 -24.50 8.92
CA SER A 7 9.26 -23.36 8.20
C SER A 7 8.16 -23.77 7.21
N TRP A 8 8.26 -24.98 6.65
CA TRP A 8 7.26 -25.54 5.75
C TRP A 8 6.03 -26.11 6.46
N LEU A 9 6.18 -26.58 7.72
CA LEU A 9 5.03 -26.95 8.55
C LEU A 9 4.26 -25.69 8.98
N MET A 10 4.98 -24.62 9.36
CA MET A 10 4.35 -23.32 9.61
C MET A 10 3.63 -22.80 8.38
N PHE A 11 4.22 -22.93 7.18
CA PHE A 11 3.54 -22.62 5.92
C PHE A 11 2.22 -23.39 5.77
N GLY A 12 2.23 -24.71 5.96
CA GLY A 12 1.03 -25.54 5.84
C GLY A 12 -0.07 -25.10 6.83
N LEU A 13 0.30 -24.85 8.09
CA LEU A 13 -0.63 -24.33 9.11
C LEU A 13 -1.18 -22.96 8.72
N PHE A 14 -0.32 -22.04 8.30
CA PHE A 14 -0.71 -20.68 7.93
C PHE A 14 -1.63 -20.66 6.71
N PHE A 15 -1.31 -21.46 5.69
CA PHE A 15 -2.15 -21.64 4.51
C PHE A 15 -3.54 -22.19 4.88
N LEU A 16 -3.59 -23.21 5.74
CA LEU A 16 -4.84 -23.78 6.23
C LEU A 16 -5.65 -22.74 7.00
N ILE A 17 -5.02 -22.00 7.92
CA ILE A 17 -5.67 -20.95 8.71
C ILE A 17 -6.25 -19.89 7.78
N ILE A 18 -5.48 -19.36 6.83
CA ILE A 18 -5.97 -18.35 5.88
C ILE A 18 -7.18 -18.87 5.12
N THR A 19 -7.08 -20.08 4.57
CA THR A 19 -8.14 -20.65 3.73
C THR A 19 -9.41 -20.90 4.55
N LEU A 20 -9.30 -21.43 5.76
CA LEU A 20 -10.43 -21.63 6.67
C LEU A 20 -11.05 -20.29 7.10
N PHE A 21 -10.21 -19.30 7.42
CA PHE A 21 -10.68 -18.00 7.87
C PHE A 21 -11.39 -17.24 6.74
N LEU A 22 -10.85 -17.31 5.52
CA LEU A 22 -11.48 -16.79 4.30
C LEU A 22 -12.81 -17.46 4.01
N GLY A 23 -12.85 -18.79 4.04
CA GLY A 23 -14.06 -19.56 3.79
C GLY A 23 -15.14 -19.28 4.83
N LEU A 24 -14.76 -19.22 6.12
CA LEU A 24 -15.67 -18.91 7.21
C LEU A 24 -16.19 -17.46 7.13
N ALA A 25 -15.31 -16.49 6.84
CA ALA A 25 -15.71 -15.10 6.67
C ALA A 25 -16.71 -14.95 5.52
N ASP A 26 -16.41 -15.50 4.33
CA ASP A 26 -17.32 -15.45 3.18
C ASP A 26 -18.66 -16.15 3.50
N PHE A 27 -18.62 -17.33 4.14
CA PHE A 27 -19.82 -18.05 4.54
C PHE A 27 -20.70 -17.24 5.51
N LEU A 28 -20.13 -16.73 6.60
CA LEU A 28 -20.87 -15.95 7.59
C LEU A 28 -21.43 -14.65 6.99
N LEU A 29 -20.63 -13.95 6.19
CA LEU A 29 -21.04 -12.68 5.60
C LEU A 29 -22.16 -12.88 4.57
N ARG A 30 -22.17 -14.00 3.84
CA ARG A 30 -23.30 -14.41 2.99
C ARG A 30 -24.52 -14.81 3.81
N LEU A 31 -24.33 -15.55 4.91
CA LEU A 31 -25.42 -15.94 5.82
C LEU A 31 -26.14 -14.72 6.39
N PHE A 32 -25.39 -13.68 6.77
CA PHE A 32 -25.92 -12.40 7.25
C PHE A 32 -26.36 -11.43 6.13
N ARG A 33 -26.31 -11.84 4.86
CA ARG A 33 -26.66 -11.01 3.69
C ARG A 33 -25.93 -9.66 3.65
N VAL A 34 -24.67 -9.65 4.09
CA VAL A 34 -23.82 -8.45 4.04
C VAL A 34 -23.51 -8.12 2.59
N HIS A 35 -23.53 -6.82 2.27
CA HIS A 35 -23.23 -6.34 0.91
C HIS A 35 -21.84 -6.81 0.45
N PRO A 36 -21.68 -7.33 -0.78
CA PRO A 36 -20.41 -7.84 -1.33
C PRO A 36 -19.22 -6.90 -1.12
N HIS A 37 -19.45 -5.60 -1.30
CA HIS A 37 -18.43 -4.57 -1.07
C HIS A 37 -17.87 -4.55 0.36
N THR A 38 -18.73 -4.70 1.37
CA THR A 38 -18.30 -4.79 2.77
C THR A 38 -17.59 -6.12 3.06
N THR A 39 -18.06 -7.21 2.45
CA THR A 39 -17.40 -8.52 2.55
C THR A 39 -15.97 -8.47 2.05
N ARG A 40 -15.75 -7.87 0.86
CA ARG A 40 -14.42 -7.67 0.28
C ARG A 40 -13.47 -6.92 1.22
N ARG A 41 -13.95 -5.81 1.82
CA ARG A 41 -13.16 -4.99 2.75
C ARG A 41 -12.76 -5.74 4.01
N ILE A 42 -13.69 -6.48 4.60
CA ILE A 42 -13.41 -7.28 5.80
C ILE A 42 -12.38 -8.35 5.48
N VAL A 43 -12.57 -9.08 4.37
CA VAL A 43 -11.61 -10.08 3.91
C VAL A 43 -10.22 -9.47 3.66
N HIS A 44 -10.16 -8.29 3.02
CA HIS A 44 -8.91 -7.56 2.80
C HIS A 44 -8.17 -7.24 4.09
N ILE A 45 -8.87 -6.70 5.09
CA ILE A 45 -8.28 -6.39 6.41
C ILE A 45 -7.77 -7.67 7.08
N LEU A 46 -8.59 -8.73 7.10
CA LEU A 46 -8.26 -9.98 7.78
C LEU A 46 -7.04 -10.66 7.17
N VAL A 47 -7.02 -10.81 5.83
CA VAL A 47 -5.87 -11.37 5.13
C VAL A 47 -4.65 -10.48 5.31
N GLY A 48 -4.81 -9.17 5.16
CA GLY A 48 -3.72 -8.21 5.27
C GLY A 48 -3.03 -8.23 6.62
N ILE A 49 -3.79 -8.24 7.73
CA ILE A 49 -3.24 -8.39 9.09
C ILE A 49 -2.49 -9.71 9.21
N LEU A 50 -3.10 -10.80 8.75
CA LEU A 50 -2.52 -12.12 8.92
C LEU A 50 -1.19 -12.24 8.14
N VAL A 51 -1.13 -11.78 6.89
CA VAL A 51 0.10 -11.87 6.08
C VAL A 51 1.16 -10.84 6.50
N CYS A 52 0.78 -9.63 6.93
CA CYS A 52 1.75 -8.59 7.25
C CYS A 52 2.61 -8.96 8.47
N PHE A 53 2.04 -9.66 9.46
CA PHE A 53 2.77 -10.10 10.65
C PHE A 53 3.60 -11.38 10.42
N SER A 54 3.66 -11.90 9.20
CA SER A 54 4.47 -13.09 8.87
C SER A 54 5.95 -13.00 9.27
N PRO A 55 6.66 -11.84 9.25
CA PRO A 55 8.05 -11.78 9.72
C PRO A 55 8.23 -12.05 11.22
N ILE A 56 7.14 -12.02 12.02
CA ILE A 56 7.17 -12.41 13.44
C ILE A 56 7.11 -13.95 13.60
N PHE A 57 6.43 -14.63 12.68
CA PHE A 57 6.16 -16.07 12.76
C PHE A 57 7.16 -16.90 11.97
N PHE A 58 7.66 -16.39 10.85
CA PHE A 58 8.57 -17.10 9.95
C PHE A 58 10.00 -16.58 10.08
N GLN A 59 10.96 -17.51 10.03
CA GLN A 59 12.39 -17.16 10.02
C GLN A 59 12.89 -16.81 8.62
N HIS A 60 12.36 -17.47 7.60
CA HIS A 60 12.80 -17.31 6.21
C HIS A 60 11.66 -16.78 5.34
N SER A 61 12.02 -15.99 4.33
CA SER A 61 11.08 -15.39 3.38
C SER A 61 10.47 -16.40 2.41
N LEU A 62 11.20 -17.47 2.07
CA LEU A 62 10.81 -18.39 1.00
C LEU A 62 9.39 -19.00 1.15
N PRO A 63 8.97 -19.53 2.31
CA PRO A 63 7.60 -20.03 2.47
C PRO A 63 6.55 -18.93 2.34
N VAL A 64 6.83 -17.72 2.83
CA VAL A 64 5.91 -16.58 2.74
C VAL A 64 5.82 -16.05 1.30
N ALA A 65 6.95 -15.98 0.59
CA ALA A 65 6.98 -15.67 -0.83
C ALA A 65 6.23 -16.73 -1.67
N THR A 66 6.40 -18.01 -1.33
CA THR A 66 5.65 -19.12 -1.95
C THR A 66 4.15 -18.95 -1.72
N LEU A 67 3.74 -18.60 -0.51
CA LEU A 67 2.34 -18.34 -0.17
C LEU A 67 1.76 -17.21 -1.02
N ALA A 68 2.47 -16.08 -1.12
CA ALA A 68 2.08 -14.98 -1.98
C ALA A 68 1.95 -15.41 -3.44
N GLY A 69 2.92 -16.18 -3.97
CA GLY A 69 2.89 -16.75 -5.31
C GLY A 69 1.65 -17.62 -5.58
N VAL A 70 1.27 -18.48 -4.64
CA VAL A 70 0.04 -19.29 -4.73
C VAL A 70 -1.19 -18.39 -4.81
N PHE A 71 -1.30 -17.38 -3.94
CA PHE A 71 -2.45 -16.45 -3.98
C PHE A 71 -2.51 -15.62 -5.26
N ILE A 72 -1.36 -15.23 -5.84
CA ILE A 72 -1.33 -14.56 -7.16
C ILE A 72 -1.95 -15.46 -8.22
N LEU A 73 -1.53 -16.72 -8.29
CA LEU A 73 -2.05 -17.69 -9.26
C LEU A 73 -3.54 -17.94 -9.05
N VAL A 74 -3.95 -18.25 -7.82
CA VAL A 74 -5.35 -18.54 -7.48
C VAL A 74 -6.26 -17.35 -7.81
N ASN A 75 -5.88 -16.13 -7.42
CA ASN A 75 -6.68 -14.94 -7.73
C ASN A 75 -6.72 -14.63 -9.22
N SER A 76 -5.60 -14.81 -9.94
CA SER A 76 -5.54 -14.59 -11.39
C SER A 76 -6.45 -15.57 -12.15
N PHE A 77 -6.44 -16.85 -11.78
CA PHE A 77 -7.37 -17.83 -12.31
C PHE A 77 -8.82 -17.53 -11.91
N GLY A 78 -9.05 -17.12 -10.66
CA GLY A 78 -10.36 -16.75 -10.16
C GLY A 78 -11.01 -15.60 -10.93
N ILE A 79 -10.21 -14.59 -11.31
CA ILE A 79 -10.66 -13.50 -12.20
C ILE A 79 -10.92 -14.04 -13.61
N ARG A 80 -9.97 -14.78 -14.20
CA ARG A 80 -10.06 -15.28 -15.59
C ARG A 80 -11.28 -16.16 -15.83
N TYR A 81 -11.63 -17.01 -14.87
CA TYR A 81 -12.78 -17.92 -14.97
C TYR A 81 -14.08 -17.36 -14.36
N GLY A 82 -14.07 -16.10 -13.89
CA GLY A 82 -15.26 -15.47 -13.30
C GLY A 82 -15.76 -16.14 -12.01
N LEU A 83 -14.88 -16.85 -11.29
CA LEU A 83 -15.20 -17.52 -10.02
C LEU A 83 -15.30 -16.51 -8.87
N LEU A 84 -14.74 -15.31 -9.05
CA LEU A 84 -14.75 -14.20 -8.07
C LEU A 84 -15.89 -13.19 -8.31
N LYS A 85 -16.94 -13.56 -9.06
CA LYS A 85 -18.09 -12.68 -9.35
C LYS A 85 -18.78 -12.14 -8.09
N GLY A 86 -18.76 -12.89 -6.98
CA GLY A 86 -19.29 -12.42 -5.69
C GLY A 86 -18.48 -11.28 -5.03
N ILE A 87 -17.31 -10.93 -5.56
CA ILE A 87 -16.43 -9.84 -5.09
C ILE A 87 -16.39 -8.67 -6.09
N HIS A 88 -16.90 -8.88 -7.32
CA HIS A 88 -16.88 -7.95 -8.43
C HIS A 88 -18.32 -7.61 -8.83
N GLU A 89 -18.92 -6.60 -8.19
CA GLU A 89 -20.17 -6.02 -8.66
C GLU A 89 -19.90 -4.84 -9.59
N THR A 90 -20.66 -4.78 -10.69
CA THR A 90 -20.61 -3.84 -11.84
C THR A 90 -19.66 -4.25 -12.97
N ASP A 91 -19.97 -3.81 -14.20
CA ASP A 91 -19.41 -4.21 -15.50
C ASP A 91 -17.87 -4.01 -15.68
N ARG A 92 -17.11 -3.81 -14.59
CA ARG A 92 -15.66 -3.61 -14.58
C ARG A 92 -14.98 -4.56 -13.61
N VAL A 93 -13.99 -5.28 -14.14
CA VAL A 93 -13.11 -6.15 -13.35
C VAL A 93 -12.07 -5.27 -12.64
N SER A 94 -11.86 -5.48 -11.34
CA SER A 94 -10.77 -4.87 -10.59
C SER A 94 -9.74 -5.95 -10.28
N TYR A 95 -8.46 -5.64 -10.47
CA TYR A 95 -7.38 -6.59 -10.26
C TYR A 95 -6.75 -6.47 -8.87
N GLY A 96 -7.38 -5.75 -7.93
CA GLY A 96 -6.86 -5.53 -6.58
C GLY A 96 -6.52 -6.83 -5.83
N THR A 97 -7.33 -7.88 -6.00
CA THR A 97 -7.07 -9.20 -5.38
C THR A 97 -5.81 -9.90 -5.91
N VAL A 98 -5.31 -9.49 -7.09
CA VAL A 98 -4.05 -9.96 -7.67
C VAL A 98 -2.91 -8.99 -7.36
N TYR A 99 -3.15 -7.68 -7.42
CA TYR A 99 -2.13 -6.67 -7.13
C TYR A 99 -1.68 -6.68 -5.67
N PHE A 100 -2.58 -6.94 -4.71
CA PHE A 100 -2.24 -7.02 -3.29
C PHE A 100 -1.20 -8.11 -2.97
N PRO A 101 -1.37 -9.38 -3.38
CA PRO A 101 -0.34 -10.39 -3.14
C PRO A 101 0.92 -10.17 -4.00
N ILE A 102 0.84 -9.50 -5.16
CA ILE A 102 2.03 -9.06 -5.92
C ILE A 102 2.85 -8.05 -5.12
N SER A 103 2.21 -7.00 -4.59
CA SER A 103 2.92 -6.00 -3.79
C SER A 103 3.53 -6.63 -2.55
N PHE A 104 2.80 -7.52 -1.88
CA PHE A 104 3.30 -8.26 -0.74
C PHE A 104 4.51 -9.12 -1.09
N LEU A 105 4.48 -9.86 -2.21
CA LEU A 105 5.61 -10.65 -2.69
C LEU A 105 6.85 -9.78 -2.92
N ILE A 106 6.70 -8.65 -3.60
CA ILE A 106 7.82 -7.72 -3.85
C ILE A 106 8.39 -7.20 -2.52
N LEU A 107 7.53 -6.81 -1.58
CA LEU A 107 7.96 -6.34 -0.26
C LEU A 107 8.65 -7.44 0.54
N VAL A 108 8.18 -8.69 0.48
CA VAL A 108 8.86 -9.83 1.11
C VAL A 108 10.23 -10.06 0.47
N LEU A 109 10.34 -10.07 -0.86
CA LEU A 109 11.63 -10.31 -1.51
C LEU A 109 12.65 -9.20 -1.24
N TRP A 110 12.20 -7.95 -1.07
CA TRP A 110 13.10 -6.81 -0.90
C TRP A 110 13.36 -6.46 0.56
N PHE A 111 12.32 -6.38 1.39
CA PHE A 111 12.40 -5.85 2.75
C PHE A 111 12.49 -6.92 3.84
N TRP A 112 12.38 -8.21 3.53
CA TRP A 112 12.44 -9.25 4.56
C TRP A 112 13.76 -9.26 5.33
N ASP A 113 14.88 -9.34 4.62
CA ASP A 113 16.20 -9.33 5.27
C ASP A 113 16.74 -7.91 5.46
N LYS A 114 16.27 -6.96 4.64
CA LYS A 114 16.69 -5.56 4.69
C LYS A 114 16.07 -4.81 5.87
N ASP A 115 14.73 -4.81 5.97
CA ASP A 115 14.02 -4.03 6.98
C ASP A 115 12.55 -4.49 7.19
N PRO A 116 12.31 -5.46 8.09
CA PRO A 116 10.98 -5.95 8.38
C PRO A 116 10.01 -4.86 8.89
N ALA A 117 10.49 -3.85 9.63
CA ALA A 117 9.61 -2.79 10.15
C ALA A 117 8.94 -2.01 9.01
N ILE A 118 9.68 -1.74 7.93
CA ILE A 118 9.16 -1.07 6.74
C ILE A 118 8.16 -1.98 6.02
N LEU A 119 8.48 -3.28 5.85
CA LEU A 119 7.56 -4.26 5.26
C LEU A 119 6.21 -4.28 5.99
N LEU A 120 6.24 -4.47 7.32
CA LEU A 120 5.04 -4.51 8.15
C LEU A 120 4.24 -3.21 8.03
N THR A 121 4.91 -2.07 8.17
CA THR A 121 4.25 -0.75 8.15
C THR A 121 3.59 -0.48 6.81
N ALA A 122 4.30 -0.71 5.71
CA ALA A 122 3.78 -0.49 4.36
C ALA A 122 2.58 -1.38 4.02
N MET A 123 2.62 -2.65 4.43
CA MET A 123 1.49 -3.56 4.27
C MET A 123 0.30 -3.17 5.13
N LEU A 124 0.51 -2.70 6.37
CA LEU A 124 -0.57 -2.21 7.21
C LEU A 124 -1.21 -0.93 6.65
N ILE A 125 -0.43 -0.03 6.05
CA ILE A 125 -0.96 1.15 5.37
C ILE A 125 -1.98 0.72 4.31
N MET A 126 -1.65 -0.27 3.47
CA MET A 126 -2.57 -0.78 2.46
C MET A 126 -3.74 -1.60 3.06
N THR A 127 -3.47 -2.35 4.11
CA THR A 127 -4.47 -3.20 4.79
C THR A 127 -5.60 -2.39 5.40
N PHE A 128 -5.29 -1.23 5.99
CA PHE A 128 -6.28 -0.37 6.63
C PHE A 128 -6.71 0.81 5.76
N GLY A 129 -5.77 1.43 5.04
CA GLY A 129 -6.00 2.65 4.28
C GLY A 129 -7.10 2.52 3.25
N ASP A 130 -7.04 1.49 2.39
CA ASP A 130 -8.02 1.30 1.31
C ASP A 130 -9.44 0.97 1.85
N PRO A 131 -9.63 -0.03 2.74
CA PRO A 131 -10.95 -0.28 3.33
C PRO A 131 -11.56 0.92 4.04
N VAL A 132 -10.77 1.67 4.81
CA VAL A 132 -11.25 2.86 5.55
C VAL A 132 -11.58 4.00 4.58
N ALA A 133 -10.74 4.26 3.58
CA ALA A 133 -11.00 5.26 2.54
C ALA A 133 -12.31 4.96 1.80
N SER A 134 -12.48 3.70 1.43
CA SER A 134 -13.66 3.19 0.74
C SER A 134 -14.92 3.33 1.63
N TRP A 135 -14.87 2.89 2.90
CA TRP A 135 -15.99 3.01 3.84
C TRP A 135 -16.40 4.46 4.08
N VAL A 136 -15.43 5.34 4.34
CA VAL A 136 -15.70 6.76 4.60
C VAL A 136 -16.26 7.44 3.35
N GLY A 137 -15.72 7.12 2.16
CA GLY A 137 -16.21 7.65 0.89
C GLY A 137 -17.66 7.29 0.59
N GLU A 138 -18.08 6.08 0.93
CA GLU A 138 -19.46 5.60 0.73
C GLU A 138 -20.43 5.96 1.85
N SER A 139 -19.94 6.22 3.06
CA SER A 139 -20.80 6.55 4.22
C SER A 139 -21.57 7.86 4.07
N ARG A 140 -21.15 8.74 3.16
CA ARG A 140 -21.76 10.05 2.93
C ARG A 140 -22.83 9.95 1.85
N LYS A 141 -24.02 10.51 2.11
CA LYS A 141 -25.09 10.63 1.10
C LYS A 141 -24.69 11.46 -0.12
N HIS A 142 -23.86 12.49 0.07
CA HIS A 142 -23.36 13.38 -0.98
C HIS A 142 -21.84 13.56 -0.84
N PRO A 143 -21.02 12.57 -1.24
CA PRO A 143 -19.58 12.70 -1.21
C PRO A 143 -19.12 13.74 -2.23
N VAL A 144 -18.05 14.46 -1.92
CA VAL A 144 -17.43 15.39 -2.88
C VAL A 144 -16.61 14.54 -3.83
N SER A 145 -17.27 14.03 -4.87
CA SER A 145 -16.66 13.10 -5.81
C SER A 145 -15.88 13.82 -6.90
N PHE A 146 -14.75 13.26 -7.27
CA PHE A 146 -13.92 13.73 -8.36
C PHE A 146 -13.39 12.53 -9.16
N LYS A 147 -12.83 12.81 -10.34
CA LYS A 147 -12.18 11.81 -11.19
C LYS A 147 -10.92 12.44 -11.76
N ILE A 148 -9.76 11.92 -11.35
CA ILE A 148 -8.46 12.42 -11.82
C ILE A 148 -8.01 11.66 -13.06
N TRP A 149 -8.10 10.32 -13.04
CA TRP A 149 -7.75 9.49 -14.19
C TRP A 149 -8.97 8.73 -14.72
N SER A 150 -9.28 7.58 -14.14
CA SER A 150 -10.33 6.66 -14.61
C SER A 150 -11.46 6.48 -13.60
N ASP A 151 -11.09 6.35 -12.32
CA ASP A 151 -11.97 5.87 -11.27
C ASP A 151 -12.59 7.05 -10.52
N LYS A 152 -13.84 6.88 -10.08
CA LYS A 152 -14.53 7.90 -9.28
C LYS A 152 -14.04 7.79 -7.84
N LYS A 153 -13.43 8.85 -7.34
CA LYS A 153 -12.94 8.96 -5.96
C LYS A 153 -13.73 10.01 -5.21
N SER A 154 -13.53 10.10 -3.90
CA SER A 154 -14.15 11.12 -3.06
C SER A 154 -13.13 11.80 -2.18
N LEU A 155 -13.31 13.10 -1.93
CA LEU A 155 -12.43 13.86 -1.04
C LEU A 155 -12.39 13.25 0.37
N GLN A 156 -13.54 12.78 0.84
CA GLN A 156 -13.66 12.12 2.14
C GLN A 156 -12.86 10.82 2.18
N GLY A 157 -12.92 10.01 1.11
CA GLY A 157 -12.13 8.78 0.99
C GLY A 157 -10.63 9.06 0.96
N SER A 158 -10.15 10.00 0.13
CA SER A 158 -8.72 10.33 0.06
C SER A 158 -8.21 10.98 1.35
N MET A 159 -9.04 11.76 2.06
CA MET A 159 -8.70 12.27 3.40
C MET A 159 -8.59 11.13 4.42
N ALA A 160 -9.52 10.17 4.39
CA ALA A 160 -9.47 8.98 5.23
C ALA A 160 -8.25 8.10 4.91
N MET A 161 -7.87 7.99 3.63
CA MET A 161 -6.63 7.35 3.19
C MET A 161 -5.41 8.04 3.81
N PHE A 162 -5.33 9.37 3.70
CA PHE A 162 -4.25 10.16 4.30
C PHE A 162 -4.17 9.95 5.82
N VAL A 163 -5.26 10.16 6.55
CA VAL A 163 -5.27 10.05 8.02
C VAL A 163 -4.92 8.64 8.48
N THR A 164 -5.49 7.62 7.84
CA THR A 164 -5.22 6.21 8.19
C THR A 164 -3.77 5.86 7.90
N SER A 165 -3.25 6.23 6.71
CA SER A 165 -1.85 6.01 6.34
C SER A 165 -0.90 6.73 7.29
N PHE A 166 -1.23 7.96 7.71
CA PHE A 166 -0.45 8.73 8.67
C PHE A 166 -0.38 8.00 10.01
N LEU A 167 -1.52 7.66 10.61
CA LEU A 167 -1.55 6.97 11.91
C LEU A 167 -0.81 5.63 11.86
N VAL A 168 -1.04 4.84 10.81
CA VAL A 168 -0.36 3.55 10.65
C VAL A 168 1.15 3.73 10.43
N ALA A 169 1.58 4.69 9.61
CA ALA A 169 3.00 4.94 9.38
C ALA A 169 3.71 5.41 10.66
N VAL A 170 3.11 6.34 11.41
CA VAL A 170 3.69 6.84 12.67
C VAL A 170 3.80 5.71 13.69
N THR A 171 2.69 5.01 13.95
CA THR A 171 2.67 3.93 14.95
C THR A 171 3.51 2.73 14.53
N GLY A 172 3.44 2.31 13.27
CA GLY A 172 4.21 1.19 12.72
C GLY A 172 5.70 1.44 12.81
N MET A 173 6.18 2.59 12.34
CA MET A 173 7.60 2.94 12.47
C MET A 173 8.02 3.12 13.93
N TYR A 174 7.20 3.75 14.78
CA TYR A 174 7.56 3.94 16.18
C TYR A 174 7.63 2.63 16.98
N PHE A 175 6.68 1.72 16.78
CA PHE A 175 6.61 0.47 17.55
C PHE A 175 7.46 -0.65 16.93
N PHE A 176 7.39 -0.88 15.61
CA PHE A 176 8.13 -1.98 14.99
C PHE A 176 9.63 -1.75 15.00
N ARG A 177 10.11 -0.51 15.03
CA ARG A 177 11.54 -0.22 15.20
C ARG A 177 12.11 -0.73 16.51
N ARG A 178 11.30 -0.85 17.57
CA ARG A 178 11.73 -1.44 18.84
C ARG A 178 12.02 -2.94 18.75
N PHE A 179 11.47 -3.60 17.73
CA PHE A 179 11.66 -5.02 17.47
C PHE A 179 12.62 -5.27 16.31
N PHE A 180 12.66 -4.37 15.32
CA PHE A 180 13.39 -4.51 14.07
C PHE A 180 14.24 -3.26 13.79
N GLY A 181 15.44 -3.24 14.37
CA GLY A 181 16.47 -2.23 14.14
C GLY A 181 16.56 -1.14 15.21
N PRO A 182 17.28 -0.04 14.93
CA PRO A 182 17.36 1.12 15.81
C PRO A 182 16.01 1.82 16.04
N GLU A 183 15.74 2.17 17.29
CA GLU A 183 14.56 2.96 17.65
C GLU A 183 14.63 4.38 17.06
N ILE A 184 13.46 4.92 16.71
CA ILE A 184 13.33 6.32 16.27
C ILE A 184 12.52 7.15 17.27
N PRO A 185 12.90 8.42 17.50
CA PRO A 185 12.10 9.34 18.28
C PRO A 185 10.68 9.55 17.71
N TRP A 186 9.72 9.84 18.58
CA TRP A 186 8.33 10.08 18.19
C TRP A 186 8.18 11.19 17.15
N ASN A 187 8.91 12.29 17.29
CA ASN A 187 8.90 13.41 16.33
C ASN A 187 9.39 12.99 14.95
N THR A 188 10.41 12.12 14.87
CA THR A 188 10.90 11.56 13.60
C THR A 188 9.85 10.63 12.98
N ALA A 189 9.19 9.79 13.78
CA ALA A 189 8.11 8.93 13.31
C ALA A 189 6.92 9.73 12.75
N VAL A 190 6.53 10.82 13.43
CA VAL A 190 5.49 11.77 12.97
C VAL A 190 5.87 12.39 11.63
N LEU A 191 7.11 12.85 11.50
CA LEU A 191 7.59 13.48 10.27
C LEU A 191 7.60 12.49 9.10
N PHE A 192 8.14 11.29 9.32
CA PHE A 192 8.17 10.25 8.28
C PHE A 192 6.75 9.82 7.89
N GLY A 193 5.89 9.59 8.89
CA GLY A 193 4.50 9.21 8.65
C GLY A 193 3.73 10.24 7.85
N PHE A 194 3.99 11.55 8.04
CA PHE A 194 3.36 12.59 7.25
C PHE A 194 3.70 12.49 5.76
N PHE A 195 4.99 12.45 5.41
CA PHE A 195 5.41 12.39 4.00
C PHE A 195 4.98 11.08 3.33
N THR A 196 5.08 9.96 4.04
CA THR A 196 4.56 8.67 3.56
C THR A 196 3.05 8.72 3.32
N ALA A 197 2.28 9.32 4.21
CA ALA A 197 0.83 9.43 4.06
C ALA A 197 0.41 10.33 2.89
N VAL A 198 1.14 11.43 2.63
CA VAL A 198 0.91 12.27 1.44
C VAL A 198 1.16 11.43 0.17
N TYR A 199 2.26 10.70 0.12
CA TYR A 199 2.58 9.82 -1.02
C TYR A 199 1.51 8.74 -1.23
N ALA A 200 1.09 8.08 -0.14
CA ALA A 200 0.07 7.03 -0.17
C ALA A 200 -1.29 7.56 -0.66
N ALA A 201 -1.74 8.71 -0.16
CA ALA A 201 -2.99 9.33 -0.59
C ALA A 201 -2.95 9.78 -2.05
N ALA A 202 -1.84 10.37 -2.50
CA ALA A 202 -1.65 10.74 -3.90
C ALA A 202 -1.67 9.51 -4.83
N SER A 203 -1.03 8.41 -4.41
CA SER A 203 -1.03 7.13 -5.14
C SER A 203 -2.44 6.54 -5.26
N GLU A 204 -3.22 6.57 -4.18
CA GLU A 204 -4.63 6.14 -4.18
C GLU A 204 -5.49 6.99 -5.12
N THR A 205 -5.22 8.28 -5.18
CA THR A 205 -6.02 9.24 -5.94
C THR A 205 -5.90 9.04 -7.46
N ILE A 206 -4.72 8.60 -7.94
CA ILE A 206 -4.48 8.31 -9.36
C ILE A 206 -4.55 6.82 -9.69
N SER A 207 -5.04 5.97 -8.78
CA SER A 207 -5.18 4.54 -9.06
C SER A 207 -6.26 4.25 -10.09
N HIS A 208 -6.11 3.12 -10.77
CA HIS A 208 -7.05 2.59 -11.75
C HIS A 208 -7.20 1.09 -11.56
N GLU A 209 -8.43 0.60 -11.50
CA GLU A 209 -8.74 -0.84 -11.53
C GLU A 209 -8.01 -1.66 -10.43
N GLY A 210 -7.70 -1.02 -9.31
CA GLY A 210 -7.04 -1.63 -8.15
C GLY A 210 -5.51 -1.47 -8.14
N THR A 211 -4.90 -0.67 -9.01
CA THR A 211 -3.45 -0.41 -8.97
C THR A 211 -2.96 0.27 -7.68
N ASP A 212 -3.86 0.85 -6.88
CA ASP A 212 -3.56 1.31 -5.52
C ASP A 212 -3.02 0.19 -4.64
N ASN A 213 -3.55 -1.03 -4.79
CA ASN A 213 -3.08 -2.23 -4.10
C ASN A 213 -1.61 -2.56 -4.42
N LEU A 214 -1.05 -1.98 -5.49
CA LEU A 214 0.37 -2.06 -5.84
C LEU A 214 1.14 -0.80 -5.40
N MET A 215 0.67 0.38 -5.83
CA MET A 215 1.40 1.64 -5.70
C MET A 215 1.49 2.13 -4.25
N VAL A 216 0.41 1.98 -3.48
CA VAL A 216 0.34 2.45 -2.09
C VAL A 216 1.35 1.70 -1.20
N PRO A 217 1.33 0.36 -1.09
CA PRO A 217 2.27 -0.35 -0.21
C PRO A 217 3.71 -0.22 -0.70
N LEU A 218 3.98 -0.38 -2.01
CA LEU A 218 5.35 -0.27 -2.53
C LEU A 218 5.91 1.13 -2.38
N GLY A 219 5.14 2.14 -2.76
CA GLY A 219 5.53 3.53 -2.62
C GLY A 219 5.75 3.92 -1.16
N SER A 220 4.85 3.51 -0.26
CA SER A 220 5.01 3.78 1.16
C SER A 220 6.28 3.16 1.74
N ALA A 221 6.60 1.91 1.35
CA ALA A 221 7.82 1.24 1.77
C ALA A 221 9.07 1.98 1.29
N VAL A 222 9.10 2.36 0.01
CA VAL A 222 10.22 3.08 -0.61
C VAL A 222 10.43 4.45 0.04
N ILE A 223 9.36 5.22 0.27
CA ILE A 223 9.48 6.52 0.96
C ILE A 223 9.99 6.34 2.38
N LEU A 224 9.46 5.37 3.14
CA LEU A 224 9.94 5.08 4.49
C LEU A 224 11.41 4.65 4.48
N ASP A 225 11.84 3.85 3.50
CA ASP A 225 13.22 3.41 3.35
C ASP A 225 14.17 4.58 3.11
N PHE A 226 13.85 5.48 2.17
CA PHE A 226 14.66 6.65 1.89
C PHE A 226 14.74 7.61 3.08
N LEU A 227 13.61 7.82 3.77
CA LEU A 227 13.56 8.66 4.96
C LEU A 227 14.32 8.05 6.13
N TYR A 228 14.28 6.72 6.30
CA TYR A 228 14.92 6.06 7.43
C TYR A 228 16.42 5.82 7.22
N THR A 229 16.81 5.34 6.04
CA THR A 229 18.20 4.95 5.74
C THR A 229 19.04 6.10 5.18
N GLY A 230 18.41 7.14 4.65
CA GLY A 230 19.10 8.31 4.11
C GLY A 230 19.89 9.07 5.17
N SER A 231 20.99 9.70 4.77
CA SER A 231 21.71 10.65 5.63
C SER A 231 20.77 11.80 6.05
N PRO A 232 21.01 12.49 7.17
CA PRO A 232 20.18 13.62 7.57
C PRO A 232 20.01 14.65 6.46
N ALA A 233 21.06 14.93 5.68
CA ALA A 233 20.98 15.82 4.53
C ALA A 233 20.00 15.29 3.45
N MET A 234 20.09 14.01 3.09
CA MET A 234 19.21 13.40 2.09
C MET A 234 17.74 13.38 2.56
N GLN A 235 17.50 13.13 3.85
CA GLN A 235 16.15 13.15 4.43
C GLN A 235 15.48 14.52 4.24
N HIS A 236 16.18 15.59 4.64
CA HIS A 236 15.67 16.95 4.47
C HIS A 236 15.50 17.33 3.00
N GLN A 237 16.45 16.92 2.16
CA GLN A 237 16.38 17.15 0.71
C GLN A 237 15.16 16.46 0.09
N LEU A 238 14.88 15.21 0.43
CA LEU A 238 13.70 14.49 -0.06
C LEU A 238 12.39 15.15 0.39
N MET A 239 12.31 15.57 1.67
CA MET A 239 11.13 16.28 2.19
C MET A 239 10.89 17.61 1.47
N LEU A 240 11.95 18.41 1.31
CA LEU A 240 11.91 19.66 0.55
C LEU A 240 11.55 19.42 -0.91
N TRP A 241 12.13 18.39 -1.52
CA TRP A 241 11.84 17.98 -2.88
C TRP A 241 10.36 17.66 -3.08
N MET A 242 9.77 16.85 -2.19
CA MET A 242 8.34 16.52 -2.23
C MET A 242 7.46 17.78 -2.16
N ILE A 243 7.81 18.75 -1.31
CA ILE A 243 7.06 20.00 -1.18
C ILE A 243 7.20 20.87 -2.45
N LEU A 244 8.44 21.11 -2.89
CA LEU A 244 8.73 21.97 -4.03
C LEU A 244 8.14 21.41 -5.31
N THR A 245 8.30 20.12 -5.56
CA THR A 245 7.77 19.46 -6.76
C THR A 245 6.26 19.35 -6.74
N ALA A 246 5.61 19.27 -5.57
CA ALA A 246 4.15 19.38 -5.49
C ALA A 246 3.68 20.77 -5.95
N GLY A 247 4.38 21.83 -5.55
CA GLY A 247 4.14 23.20 -6.02
C GLY A 247 4.34 23.34 -7.54
N ILE A 248 5.43 22.78 -8.08
CA ILE A 248 5.71 22.76 -9.53
C ILE A 248 4.63 21.98 -10.29
N ALA A 249 4.24 20.80 -9.80
CA ALA A 249 3.18 19.99 -10.41
C ALA A 249 1.83 20.73 -10.40
N TRP A 250 1.51 21.43 -9.31
CA TRP A 250 0.31 22.27 -9.23
C TRP A 250 0.35 23.44 -10.22
N LEU A 251 1.50 24.13 -10.34
CA LEU A 251 1.69 25.20 -11.33
C LEU A 251 1.57 24.69 -12.76
N ALA A 252 2.17 23.54 -13.07
CA ALA A 252 2.08 22.90 -14.38
C ALA A 252 0.62 22.54 -14.74
N TRP A 253 -0.12 21.98 -13.79
CA TRP A 253 -1.55 21.73 -13.97
C TRP A 253 -2.34 23.04 -14.18
N LYS A 254 -2.07 24.09 -13.40
CA LYS A 254 -2.72 25.40 -13.55
C LYS A 254 -2.39 26.08 -14.87
N ALA A 255 -1.16 25.94 -15.35
CA ALA A 255 -0.70 26.41 -16.65
C ALA A 255 -1.24 25.55 -17.82
N LYS A 256 -1.99 24.47 -17.53
CA LYS A 256 -2.51 23.51 -18.51
C LYS A 256 -1.42 22.81 -19.33
N THR A 257 -0.19 22.75 -18.82
CA THR A 257 0.90 21.99 -19.46
C THR A 257 0.80 20.50 -19.17
N LEU A 258 0.22 20.14 -18.02
CA LEU A 258 -0.09 18.76 -17.64
C LEU A 258 -1.56 18.60 -17.24
N SER A 259 -2.12 17.42 -17.51
CA SER A 259 -3.37 16.99 -16.88
C SER A 259 -3.15 16.81 -15.37
N LEU A 260 -4.23 16.81 -14.58
CA LEU A 260 -4.12 16.59 -13.13
C LEU A 260 -3.52 15.21 -12.80
N SER A 261 -3.90 14.16 -13.54
CA SER A 261 -3.30 12.83 -13.42
C SER A 261 -1.83 12.82 -13.80
N GLY A 262 -1.45 13.53 -14.87
CA GLY A 262 -0.05 13.68 -15.29
C GLY A 262 0.79 14.41 -14.26
N ALA A 263 0.26 15.48 -13.66
CA ALA A 263 0.94 16.24 -12.62
C ALA A 263 1.19 15.41 -11.35
N VAL A 264 0.16 14.69 -10.86
CA VAL A 264 0.32 13.81 -9.68
C VAL A 264 1.22 12.61 -10.00
N GLY A 265 1.09 12.02 -11.19
CA GLY A 265 1.96 10.92 -11.63
C GLY A 265 3.44 11.34 -11.75
N ALA A 266 3.71 12.52 -12.31
CA ALA A 266 5.06 13.09 -12.38
C ALA A 266 5.63 13.36 -10.99
N TRP A 267 4.81 13.85 -10.05
CA TRP A 267 5.21 14.07 -8.66
C TRP A 267 5.57 12.75 -7.95
N LEU A 268 4.75 11.71 -8.10
CA LEU A 268 5.01 10.39 -7.51
C LEU A 268 6.30 9.78 -8.07
N LEU A 269 6.43 9.72 -9.39
CA LEU A 269 7.62 9.17 -10.05
C LEU A 269 8.87 9.98 -9.70
N GLY A 270 8.80 11.31 -9.78
CA GLY A 270 9.92 12.20 -9.47
C GLY A 270 10.36 12.10 -8.01
N THR A 271 9.44 11.81 -7.08
CA THR A 271 9.79 11.56 -5.68
C THR A 271 10.59 10.26 -5.53
N VAL A 272 10.17 9.18 -6.20
CA VAL A 272 10.90 7.89 -6.17
C VAL A 272 12.28 8.02 -6.81
N VAL A 273 12.36 8.64 -7.99
CA VAL A 273 13.65 8.85 -8.70
C VAL A 273 14.61 9.69 -7.86
N PHE A 274 14.13 10.78 -7.26
CA PHE A 274 14.94 11.59 -6.35
C PHE A 274 15.40 10.78 -5.14
N GLY A 275 14.54 9.96 -4.54
CA GLY A 275 14.92 9.17 -3.38
C GLY A 275 16.00 8.11 -3.67
N ILE A 276 16.06 7.57 -4.90
CA ILE A 276 17.08 6.58 -5.30
C ILE A 276 18.48 7.18 -5.35
N GLY A 277 18.63 8.41 -5.86
CA GLY A 277 19.97 8.94 -6.12
C GLY A 277 20.12 10.46 -6.03
N GLY A 278 19.18 11.12 -5.36
CA GLY A 278 19.21 12.55 -5.09
C GLY A 278 19.15 13.41 -6.35
N LEU A 279 19.83 14.56 -6.30
CA LEU A 279 19.84 15.55 -7.37
C LEU A 279 20.47 15.03 -8.67
N GLU A 280 21.45 14.14 -8.59
CA GLU A 280 22.13 13.61 -9.79
C GLU A 280 21.19 12.84 -10.70
N TRP A 281 20.23 12.13 -10.11
CA TRP A 281 19.23 11.34 -10.84
C TRP A 281 18.07 12.18 -11.40
N MET A 282 18.05 13.48 -11.10
CA MET A 282 17.09 14.40 -11.70
C MET A 282 17.53 14.93 -13.06
N PHE A 283 18.82 14.93 -13.38
CA PHE A 283 19.31 15.39 -14.69
C PHE A 283 18.67 14.61 -15.86
N PRO A 284 18.65 13.25 -15.88
CA PRO A 284 18.01 12.51 -16.96
C PRO A 284 16.53 12.85 -17.14
N MET A 285 15.81 13.10 -16.05
CA MET A 285 14.39 13.48 -16.11
C MET A 285 14.20 14.87 -16.71
N ILE A 286 15.04 15.83 -16.37
CA ILE A 286 14.98 17.19 -16.92
C ILE A 286 15.29 17.17 -18.42
N PHE A 287 16.31 16.40 -18.84
CA PHE A 287 16.71 16.29 -20.24
C PHE A 287 15.74 15.45 -21.09
N PHE A 288 14.95 14.55 -20.51
CA PHE A 288 13.91 13.82 -21.25
C PHE A 288 12.83 14.75 -21.84
N PHE A 289 12.62 15.93 -21.25
CA PHE A 289 11.60 16.90 -21.67
C PHE A 289 12.14 18.06 -22.53
N VAL A 290 13.45 18.08 -22.84
CA VAL A 290 14.09 19.07 -23.72
C VAL A 290 14.39 18.42 -25.07
#